data_AF-A0A961VNZ4-F1
#
_entry.id   AF-A0A961VNZ4-F1
#
_cell.length_a   1.000
_cell.length_b   1.000
_cell.length_c   1.000
_cell.angle_alpha   90.00
_cell.angle_beta   90.00
_cell.angle_gamma   90.00
#
_symmetry.space_group_name_H-M   'P 1'
#
loop_
_entity.id
_entity.type
_entity.pdbx_description
1 polymer ?
#
loop_
_entity_poly.entity_id
_entity_poly.type
_entity_poly.pdbx_seq_one_letter_code
_entity_poly.pdbx_strand_id
1 'polypeptide(L)' 'MTLHRRQRTLHKELRDAETALADEPSEADFARLVDIQKQLANAEGTEALIEGFGSSSGRQMRVL' A
#
# COMPACT_ATOMS: atom_id res chain seq x y z
N MET A 1 6.41 10.33 11.94
CA MET A 1 7.14 9.26 11.20
C MET A 1 6.48 9.14 9.83
N THR A 2 7.23 9.32 8.76
CA THR A 2 6.72 9.52 7.39
C THR A 2 6.19 8.23 6.78
N LEU A 3 5.10 8.32 6.03
CA LEU A 3 4.45 7.19 5.33
C LEU A 3 5.45 6.42 4.45
N HIS A 4 6.36 7.13 3.80
CA HIS A 4 7.46 6.56 3.02
C HIS A 4 8.35 5.57 3.79
N ARG A 5 8.60 5.78 5.09
CA ARG A 5 9.39 4.83 5.89
C ARG A 5 8.63 3.51 6.09
N ARG A 6 7.31 3.60 6.27
CA ARG A 6 6.44 2.43 6.40
C ARG A 6 6.35 1.66 5.09
N GLN A 7 6.19 2.34 3.95
CA GLN A 7 6.14 1.72 2.62
C GLN A 7 7.42 0.93 2.29
N ARG A 8 8.60 1.50 2.56
CA ARG A 8 9.88 0.79 2.37
C ARG A 8 10.00 -0.46 3.24
N THR A 9 9.44 -0.43 4.44
CA THR A 9 9.43 -1.57 5.36
C THR A 9 8.51 -2.68 4.83
N LEU A 10 7.30 -2.32 4.39
CA LEU A 10 6.35 -3.25 3.80
C LEU A 10 6.86 -3.89 2.51
N HIS A 11 7.58 -3.16 1.65
CA HIS A 11 8.22 -3.76 0.46
C HIS A 11 9.31 -4.78 0.81
N LYS A 12 10.01 -4.60 1.93
CA LYS A 12 10.97 -5.60 2.40
C LYS A 12 10.23 -6.84 2.91
N GLU A 13 9.21 -6.64 3.74
CA GLU A 13 8.39 -7.73 4.27
C GLU A 13 7.69 -8.54 3.16
N LEU A 14 7.27 -7.88 2.07
CA LEU A 14 6.70 -8.54 0.91
C LEU A 14 7.69 -9.51 0.27
N ARG A 15 8.93 -9.09 0.03
CA ARG A 15 9.98 -9.94 -0.54
C ARG A 15 10.32 -11.11 0.37
N ASP A 16 10.37 -10.88 1.67
CA ASP A 16 10.63 -11.93 2.66
C ASP A 16 9.49 -12.96 2.64
N ALA A 17 8.22 -12.53 2.52
CA ALA A 17 7.06 -13.42 2.40
C ALA A 17 7.02 -14.18 1.06
N GLU A 18 7.39 -13.54 -0.06
CA GLU A 18 7.51 -14.19 -1.37
C GLU A 18 8.60 -15.28 -1.35
N THR A 19 9.73 -15.02 -0.69
CA THR A 19 10.82 -16.00 -0.53
C THR A 19 10.37 -17.18 0.32
N ALA A 20 9.70 -16.93 1.44
CA ALA A 20 9.15 -17.99 2.29
C ALA A 20 8.15 -18.89 1.54
N LEU A 21 7.27 -18.29 0.73
CA LEU A 21 6.33 -19.04 -0.13
C LEU A 21 7.04 -19.88 -1.21
N ALA A 22 8.19 -19.43 -1.70
CA ALA A 22 8.99 -20.17 -2.68
C ALA A 22 9.75 -21.34 -2.04
N ASP A 23 10.22 -21.19 -0.80
CA ASP A 23 10.96 -22.22 -0.07
C ASP A 23 10.02 -23.28 0.53
N GLU A 24 9.01 -22.86 1.30
CA GLU A 24 8.02 -23.76 1.91
C GLU A 24 6.63 -23.09 1.91
N PRO A 25 5.83 -23.34 0.86
CA PRO A 25 4.52 -22.71 0.75
C PRO A 25 3.59 -23.21 1.85
N SER A 26 3.17 -22.29 2.74
CA SER A 26 2.18 -22.56 3.77
C SER A 26 1.00 -21.58 3.68
N GLU A 27 -0.15 -21.97 4.24
CA GLU A 27 -1.33 -21.10 4.35
C GLU A 27 -1.04 -19.85 5.18
N ALA A 28 -0.17 -19.97 6.20
CA ALA A 28 0.26 -18.85 7.02
C ALA A 28 1.08 -17.83 6.22
N ASP A 29 1.98 -18.29 5.35
CA ASP A 29 2.78 -17.40 4.49
C ASP A 29 1.93 -16.74 3.42
N PHE A 30 0.95 -17.45 2.87
CA PHE A 30 -0.04 -16.87 1.96
C PHE A 30 -0.88 -15.78 2.65
N ALA A 31 -1.38 -16.05 3.86
CA ALA A 31 -2.14 -15.08 4.64
C ALA A 31 -1.32 -13.81 4.96
N ARG A 32 -0.03 -14.00 5.28
CA ARG A 32 0.92 -12.90 5.50
C ARG A 32 1.14 -12.07 4.24
N LEU A 33 1.33 -12.70 3.09
CA LEU A 33 1.50 -12.01 1.80
C LEU A 33 0.25 -11.18 1.45
N VAL A 34 -0.94 -11.75 1.63
CA VAL A 34 -2.22 -11.03 1.41
C VAL A 34 -2.36 -9.83 2.35
N ASP A 35 -1.96 -9.95 3.61
CA ASP A 35 -2.01 -8.85 4.57
C ASP A 35 -1.05 -7.71 4.18
N ILE A 36 0.18 -8.03 3.80
CA ILE A 36 1.18 -7.03 3.36
C ILE A 36 0.68 -6.29 2.11
N GLN A 37 0.07 -6.99 1.15
CA GLN A 37 -0.52 -6.35 -0.04
C GLN A 37 -1.67 -5.40 0.31
N LYS A 38 -2.55 -5.78 1.26
CA LYS A 38 -3.61 -4.88 1.75
C LYS A 38 -3.03 -3.64 2.43
N GLN A 39 -1.98 -3.79 3.23
CA GLN A 39 -1.32 -2.67 3.88
C GLN A 39 -0.67 -1.72 2.88
N LEU A 40 -0.06 -2.24 1.81
CA LEU A 40 0.48 -1.44 0.71
C LEU A 40 -0.62 -0.69 -0.06
N ALA A 41 -1.69 -1.37 -0.46
CA ALA A 41 -2.82 -0.74 -1.14
C ALA A 41 -3.48 0.37 -0.30
N ASN A 42 -3.58 0.17 1.02
CA ASN A 42 -4.09 1.21 1.93
C ASN A 42 -3.12 2.39 2.07
N ALA A 43 -1.81 2.14 2.10
CA ALA A 43 -0.81 3.21 2.14
C ALA A 43 -0.81 4.03 0.85
N GLU A 44 -0.86 3.38 -0.32
CA GLU A 44 -0.98 4.03 -1.63
C GLU A 44 -2.33 4.75 -1.79
N GLY A 45 -3.44 4.16 -1.33
CA GLY A 45 -4.74 4.82 -1.33
C GLY A 45 -4.78 6.07 -0.44
N THR A 46 -4.01 6.06 0.66
CA THR A 46 -3.84 7.24 1.52
C THR A 46 -2.97 8.30 0.82
N GLU A 47 -1.92 7.91 0.08
CA GLU A 47 -1.13 8.84 -0.76
C GLU A 47 -1.96 9.39 -1.93
N ALA A 48 -2.77 8.56 -2.60
CA ALA A 48 -3.65 8.96 -3.69
C ALA A 48 -4.78 9.91 -3.24
N LEU A 49 -5.29 9.75 -2.01
CA LEU A 49 -6.21 10.70 -1.40
C LEU A 49 -5.54 12.03 -1.05
N ILE A 50 -4.24 12.04 -0.75
CA ILE A 50 -3.48 13.26 -0.42
C ILE A 50 -2.99 13.98 -1.70
N GLU A 51 -2.59 13.26 -2.74
CA GLU A 51 -2.08 13.81 -4.00
C GLU A 51 -3.21 14.12 -5.02
N GLY A 52 -4.40 13.58 -4.80
CA GLY A 52 -5.58 13.76 -5.66
C GLY A 52 -6.70 14.64 -5.11
N PHE A 53 -6.57 15.22 -3.91
CA PHE A 53 -7.58 16.12 -3.34
C PHE A 53 -7.59 17.47 -4.09
N GLY A 54 -8.30 17.48 -5.22
CA GLY A 54 -8.53 18.67 -6.06
C GLY A 54 -8.33 18.46 -7.57
N SER A 55 -7.65 17.40 -8.00
CA SER A 55 -7.42 17.14 -9.44
C SER A 55 -8.49 16.27 -10.09
N SER A 56 -9.11 15.35 -9.34
CA SER A 56 -10.15 14.44 -9.86
C SER A 56 -11.60 14.87 -9.54
N SER A 57 -11.79 15.84 -8.64
CA SER A 57 -13.09 16.47 -8.45
C SER A 57 -13.21 17.66 -9.40
N GLY A 58 -13.78 17.45 -10.58
CA GLY A 58 -14.10 18.49 -11.57
C GLY A 58 -15.10 19.56 -11.11
N ARG A 59 -15.11 19.94 -9.83
CA ARG A 59 -15.77 21.16 -9.36
C ARG A 59 -14.85 22.33 -9.66
N GLN A 60 -15.10 22.97 -10.81
CA GLN A 60 -14.81 24.39 -10.93
C GLN A 60 -15.43 25.08 -9.71
N MET A 61 -14.59 25.54 -8.79
CA MET A 61 -15.00 26.54 -7.81
C MET A 61 -15.44 27.75 -8.62
N ARG A 62 -16.76 27.90 -8.82
CA ARG A 62 -17.29 29.14 -9.35
C ARG A 62 -17.13 30.17 -8.23
N VAL A 63 -16.08 30.98 -8.37
CA VAL A 63 -15.90 32.19 -7.59
C VAL A 63 -17.04 33.14 -7.98
N LEU A 64 -17.82 33.56 -6.97
CA LEU A 64 -18.70 34.73 -7.06
C LEU A 64 -17.90 35.99 -6.75
#